data_AF-A0A7C8RI29-F1
#
_entry.id   AF-A0A7C8RI29-F1
#
_cell.length_a   1.000
_cell.length_b   1.000
_cell.length_c   1.000
_cell.angle_alpha   90.00
_cell.angle_beta   90.00
_cell.angle_gamma   90.00
#
_symmetry.space_group_name_H-M   'P 1'
#
loop_
_entity.id
_entity.type
_entity.pdbx_description
1 polymer ?
#
loop_
_entity_poly.entity_id
_entity_poly.type
_entity_poly.pdbx_seq_one_letter_code
_entity_poly.pdbx_strand_id
1 'polypeptide(L)'
;MSRAVAGSQVLLLNLCYQPFLDAAYKSLFDGLSAKADLKRANGRAEALRYMELSRPVAIIATDEGLTKSENGQVVEAVLQYVRNGGILILGLDFPSSIPMDEFDKFFQRKLGLPWASGHYHREDFEINAEGAFPPSGGSHGHFPQNYNMKALHIKNALPEQKLYIASGCDQAGIVGTSYGEGYLTYIGDCNGEAEMNDFIMGLIGLTLVDNRFGLSQINQRNFQAEYLGSTGYLITLHTYFRSSCSARVRMALHLKGLTFTPVYIHLLKDDQFSQSYVALNPSKAVPTITFSPNENDTESDPVAFVLTQSVAILEYLDERFPAPEYPALLPKNLEDRARVRQLSHIVACDIQPLTNLKMLKEIKKFAGEAGKNPDTAGPEWQRRNLAEGLRAFEAVVSKTAGKYCVGDTVTMADFCLIPTIDSAVRFGVDMGEFETIGRIWRALEEVEAVQKGGWRTQGDTPEEFRC
;
A
#
# COMPACT_ATOMS: atom_id res chain seq x y z
N MET A 1 23.98 -2.49 14.88
CA MET A 1 23.53 -2.09 16.24
C MET A 1 22.44 -1.05 16.00
N SER A 2 21.18 -1.13 16.43
CA SER A 2 20.46 -1.90 17.45
C SER A 2 19.29 -2.65 16.78
N ARG A 3 19.10 -3.95 17.05
CA ARG A 3 17.92 -4.72 16.61
C ARG A 3 16.78 -4.39 17.58
N ALA A 4 15.61 -3.99 17.09
CA ALA A 4 14.39 -4.05 17.88
C ALA A 4 14.19 -5.52 18.33
N VAL A 5 14.23 -5.73 19.64
CA VAL A 5 14.04 -7.03 20.28
C VAL A 5 12.53 -7.28 20.31
N ALA A 6 12.08 -8.48 19.96
CA ALA A 6 10.68 -8.87 20.20
C ALA A 6 10.32 -8.55 21.67
N GLY A 7 9.32 -7.68 21.89
CA GLY A 7 9.03 -7.08 23.20
C GLY A 7 9.36 -5.59 23.34
N SER A 8 9.78 -4.90 22.27
CA SER A 8 9.93 -3.43 22.25
C SER A 8 8.62 -2.73 22.64
N GLN A 9 8.70 -1.84 23.64
CA GLN A 9 7.56 -1.03 24.07
C GLN A 9 7.57 0.33 23.38
N VAL A 10 6.42 0.78 22.88
CA VAL A 10 6.20 2.17 22.44
C VAL A 10 5.24 2.81 23.42
N LEU A 11 5.57 3.99 23.93
CA LEU A 11 4.70 4.72 24.85
C LEU A 11 3.97 5.84 24.11
N LEU A 12 2.64 5.78 24.08
CA LEU A 12 1.81 6.95 23.81
C LEU A 12 1.64 7.74 25.11
N LEU A 13 2.15 8.97 25.11
CA LEU A 13 2.07 9.87 26.23
C LEU A 13 0.87 10.81 26.03
N ASN A 14 -0.24 10.46 26.68
CA ASN A 14 -1.53 11.14 26.56
C ASN A 14 -1.80 11.88 27.88
N LEU A 15 -1.28 13.08 28.04
CA LEU A 15 -1.40 13.81 29.31
C LEU A 15 -2.73 14.55 29.43
N CYS A 16 -3.36 14.87 28.30
CA CYS A 16 -4.64 15.58 28.23
C CYS A 16 -5.75 14.74 27.59
N TYR A 17 -5.40 13.69 26.82
CA TYR A 17 -6.24 12.71 26.14
C TYR A 17 -7.59 13.23 25.60
N GLN A 18 -7.69 13.30 24.27
CA GLN A 18 -8.93 13.60 23.59
C GLN A 18 -9.65 12.32 23.12
N PRO A 19 -10.98 12.19 23.32
CA PRO A 19 -11.72 10.99 22.88
C PRO A 19 -11.65 10.70 21.38
N PHE A 20 -11.41 11.72 20.55
CA PHE A 20 -11.33 11.55 19.09
C PHE A 20 -9.97 11.00 18.64
N LEU A 21 -8.93 11.05 19.48
CA LEU A 21 -7.55 10.70 19.12
C LEU A 21 -7.47 9.28 18.55
N ASP A 22 -8.16 8.32 19.18
CA ASP A 22 -8.14 6.92 18.76
C ASP A 22 -8.84 6.67 17.42
N ALA A 23 -9.86 7.47 17.10
CA ALA A 23 -10.53 7.39 15.80
C ALA A 23 -9.71 8.08 14.70
N ALA A 24 -9.13 9.25 15.01
CA ALA A 24 -8.36 10.05 14.06
C ALA A 24 -7.05 9.35 13.64
N TYR A 25 -6.35 8.72 14.59
CA TYR A 25 -5.06 8.05 14.35
C TYR A 25 -5.15 6.53 14.43
N LYS A 26 -6.34 5.97 14.19
CA LYS A 26 -6.59 4.52 14.30
C LYS A 26 -5.59 3.70 13.49
N SER A 27 -5.34 4.11 12.25
CA SER A 27 -4.40 3.42 11.34
C SER A 27 -2.99 3.31 11.92
N LEU A 28 -2.48 4.42 12.49
CA LEU A 28 -1.18 4.45 13.18
C LEU A 28 -1.17 3.52 14.39
N PHE A 29 -2.20 3.60 15.25
CA PHE A 29 -2.26 2.83 16.49
C PHE A 29 -2.42 1.33 16.24
N ASP A 30 -3.23 0.94 15.25
CA ASP A 30 -3.35 -0.44 14.81
C ASP A 30 -1.98 -0.95 14.31
N GLY A 31 -1.30 -0.16 13.47
CA GLY A 31 0.03 -0.50 12.96
C GLY A 31 1.08 -0.64 14.07
N LEU A 32 1.06 0.23 15.07
CA LEU A 32 2.02 0.21 16.18
C LEU A 32 1.76 -1.00 17.08
N SER A 33 0.49 -1.26 17.39
CA SER A 33 0.07 -2.41 18.21
C SER A 33 0.37 -3.75 17.56
N ALA A 34 0.39 -3.81 16.22
CA ALA A 34 0.76 -5.01 15.48
C ALA A 34 2.26 -5.33 15.57
N LYS A 35 3.12 -4.37 15.93
CA LYS A 35 4.59 -4.46 15.83
C LYS A 35 5.34 -4.26 17.13
N ALA A 36 4.71 -3.63 18.11
CA ALA A 36 5.28 -3.33 19.40
C ALA A 36 4.23 -3.48 20.50
N ASP A 37 4.71 -3.65 21.73
CA ASP A 37 3.85 -3.55 22.91
C ASP A 37 3.49 -2.07 23.13
N LEU A 38 2.37 -1.66 22.53
CA LEU A 38 1.88 -0.28 22.59
C LEU A 38 1.28 -0.01 23.98
N LYS A 39 1.96 0.85 24.74
CA LYS A 39 1.56 1.29 26.07
C LYS A 39 1.02 2.71 26.03
N ARG A 40 0.16 3.02 26.98
CA ARG A 40 -0.43 4.35 27.14
C ARG A 40 -0.23 4.82 28.57
N ALA A 41 0.12 6.08 28.72
CA ALA A 41 0.08 6.78 30.00
C ALA A 41 -0.95 7.90 29.88
N ASN A 42 -2.09 7.74 30.57
CA ASN A 42 -3.20 8.68 30.56
C ASN A 42 -3.08 9.61 31.77
N GLY A 43 -2.26 10.65 31.63
CA GLY A 43 -2.00 11.64 32.67
C GLY A 43 -0.71 11.40 33.47
N ARG A 44 -0.43 12.37 34.34
CA ARG A 44 0.88 12.57 34.98
C ARG A 44 1.37 11.38 35.81
N ALA A 45 0.50 10.81 36.64
CA ALA A 45 0.90 9.75 37.58
C ALA A 45 1.32 8.46 36.84
N GLU A 46 0.57 8.10 35.79
CA GLU A 46 0.89 6.95 34.96
C GLU A 46 2.17 7.17 34.15
N ALA A 47 2.37 8.38 33.62
CA ALA A 47 3.56 8.72 32.86
C ALA A 47 4.84 8.59 33.69
N LEU A 48 4.85 9.15 34.90
CA LEU A 48 5.99 9.06 35.81
C LEU A 48 6.26 7.61 36.22
N ARG A 49 5.21 6.88 36.65
CA ARG A 49 5.33 5.46 37.03
C ARG A 49 5.87 4.62 35.88
N TYR A 50 5.40 4.86 34.65
CA TYR A 50 5.87 4.13 33.48
C TYR A 50 7.35 4.41 33.22
N MET A 51 7.77 5.68 33.28
CA MET A 51 9.17 6.05 33.05
C MET A 51 10.11 5.68 34.20
N GLU A 52 9.62 5.28 35.37
CA GLU A 52 10.45 4.63 36.39
C GLU A 52 10.72 3.15 36.08
N LEU A 53 9.72 2.46 35.54
CA LEU A 53 9.72 1.00 35.41
C LEU A 53 10.16 0.49 34.04
N SER A 54 10.00 1.32 33.01
CA SER A 54 10.17 0.93 31.61
C SER A 54 11.10 1.89 30.86
N ARG A 55 11.69 1.37 29.78
CA ARG A 55 12.47 2.14 28.81
C ARG A 55 11.94 1.81 27.40
N PRO A 56 10.93 2.56 26.90
CA PRO A 56 10.38 2.28 25.59
C PRO A 56 11.39 2.61 24.49
N VAL A 57 11.22 2.03 23.30
CA VAL A 57 12.04 2.37 22.12
C VAL A 57 11.71 3.75 21.58
N ALA A 58 10.49 4.23 21.82
CA ALA A 58 10.08 5.59 21.52
C ALA A 58 8.94 6.05 22.44
N ILE A 59 8.89 7.35 22.68
CA ILE A 59 7.76 8.07 23.29
C ILE A 59 7.12 8.93 22.20
N ILE A 60 5.81 8.77 22.01
CA ILE A 60 5.00 9.61 21.13
C ILE A 60 4.14 10.49 22.03
N ALA A 61 4.46 11.78 22.10
CA ALA A 61 3.63 12.77 22.77
C ALA A 61 2.51 13.20 21.82
N THR A 62 1.28 12.87 22.19
CA THR A 62 0.13 12.94 21.29
C THR A 62 -0.66 14.24 21.42
N ASP A 63 -0.52 14.94 22.55
CA ASP A 63 -1.32 16.09 22.95
C ASP A 63 -0.51 17.20 23.61
N GLU A 64 -1.15 18.32 23.93
CA GLU A 64 -0.50 19.53 24.44
C GLU A 64 0.14 19.39 25.82
N GLY A 65 -0.03 18.26 26.52
CA GLY A 65 0.23 18.20 27.95
C GLY A 65 1.69 18.38 28.36
N LEU A 66 2.66 18.13 27.47
CA LEU A 66 4.07 18.48 27.73
C LEU A 66 4.32 20.00 27.81
N THR A 67 3.43 20.82 27.26
CA THR A 67 3.53 22.29 27.36
C THR A 67 2.99 22.82 28.68
N LYS A 68 2.14 22.05 29.38
CA LYS A 68 1.48 22.47 30.62
C LYS A 68 2.47 22.45 31.79
N SER A 69 2.56 23.58 32.49
CA SER A 69 3.51 23.78 33.61
C SER A 69 3.37 22.73 34.74
N GLU A 70 2.15 22.25 34.99
CA GLU A 70 1.82 21.21 35.97
C GLU A 70 2.44 19.82 35.68
N ASN A 71 2.87 19.59 34.43
CA ASN A 71 3.52 18.37 33.98
C ASN A 71 5.05 18.48 33.94
N GLY A 72 5.64 19.52 34.54
CA GLY A 72 7.08 19.78 34.48
C GLY A 72 7.98 18.60 34.90
N GLN A 73 7.54 17.77 35.84
CA GLN A 73 8.27 16.55 36.22
C GLN A 73 8.26 15.48 35.12
N VAL A 74 7.12 15.32 34.41
CA VAL A 74 7.03 14.41 33.25
C VAL A 74 7.92 14.93 32.13
N VAL A 75 7.88 16.23 31.85
CA VAL A 75 8.73 16.86 30.84
C VAL A 75 10.20 16.58 31.13
N GLU A 76 10.68 16.84 32.35
CA GLU A 76 12.09 16.58 32.69
C GLU A 76 12.45 15.11 32.53
N ALA A 77 11.58 14.19 32.97
CA ALA A 77 11.84 12.77 32.85
C ALA A 77 11.82 12.28 31.38
N VAL A 78 10.97 12.86 30.52
CA VAL A 78 10.96 12.59 29.07
C VAL A 78 12.25 13.12 28.43
N LEU A 79 12.67 14.34 28.76
CA LEU A 79 13.91 14.90 28.23
C LEU A 79 15.13 14.13 28.69
N GLN A 80 15.14 13.66 29.94
CA GLN A 80 16.20 12.79 30.43
C GLN A 80 16.20 11.44 29.71
N TYR A 81 15.04 10.88 29.37
CA TYR A 81 14.95 9.71 28.52
C TYR A 81 15.57 9.95 27.14
N VAL A 82 15.26 11.07 26.47
CA VAL A 82 15.83 11.39 25.16
C VAL A 82 17.33 11.62 25.26
N ARG A 83 17.81 12.38 26.25
CA ARG A 83 19.25 12.63 26.46
C ARG A 83 20.07 11.35 26.61
N ASN A 84 19.45 10.28 27.12
CA ASN A 84 20.06 8.97 27.32
C ASN A 84 19.81 7.99 26.15
N GLY A 85 19.57 8.49 24.94
CA GLY A 85 19.44 7.65 23.73
C GLY A 85 18.02 7.32 23.30
N GLY A 86 17.00 7.85 23.99
CA GLY A 86 15.59 7.65 23.63
C GLY A 86 15.14 8.45 22.40
N ILE A 87 14.01 8.06 21.81
CA ILE A 87 13.37 8.79 20.71
C ILE A 87 12.08 9.45 21.21
N LEU A 88 11.96 10.77 21.04
CA LEU A 88 10.73 11.52 21.29
C LEU A 88 10.14 12.02 19.98
N ILE A 89 8.87 11.71 19.76
CA ILE A 89 8.06 12.20 18.65
C ILE A 89 6.99 13.13 19.21
N LEU A 90 6.98 14.37 18.77
CA LEU A 90 5.92 15.35 19.02
C LEU A 90 5.05 15.42 17.76
N GLY A 91 3.80 14.97 17.83
CA GLY A 91 2.93 14.91 16.65
C GLY A 91 1.50 14.54 16.99
N LEU A 92 0.73 14.07 15.98
CA LEU A 92 -0.69 13.77 16.10
C LEU A 92 -1.50 15.03 16.45
N ASP A 93 -2.12 15.10 17.62
CA ASP A 93 -2.93 16.24 18.04
C ASP A 93 -2.07 17.39 18.64
N PHE A 94 -0.80 17.12 18.96
CA PHE A 94 0.14 18.09 19.50
C PHE A 94 0.19 19.41 18.70
N PRO A 95 0.32 19.41 17.35
CA PRO A 95 0.37 20.65 16.56
C PRO A 95 -0.95 21.45 16.57
N SER A 96 -2.08 20.78 16.86
CA SER A 96 -3.43 21.35 16.77
C SER A 96 -3.92 21.94 18.10
N SER A 97 -3.40 21.43 19.21
CA SER A 97 -3.99 21.65 20.55
C SER A 97 -3.23 22.65 21.44
N ILE A 98 -2.22 23.32 20.88
CA ILE A 98 -1.36 24.26 21.62
C ILE A 98 -1.53 25.69 21.08
N PRO A 99 -1.80 26.69 21.96
CA PRO A 99 -1.69 28.10 21.58
C PRO A 99 -0.28 28.44 21.07
N MET A 100 -0.17 29.17 19.95
CA MET A 100 1.12 29.40 19.27
C MET A 100 2.21 30.00 20.17
N ASP A 101 1.85 30.85 21.14
CA ASP A 101 2.81 31.43 22.07
C ASP A 101 3.34 30.40 23.08
N GLU A 102 2.51 29.47 23.54
CA GLU A 102 2.93 28.35 24.39
C GLU A 102 3.71 27.29 23.59
N PHE A 103 3.38 27.09 22.31
CA PHE A 103 4.14 26.26 21.39
C PHE A 103 5.58 26.78 21.25
N ASP A 104 5.73 28.06 20.91
CA ASP A 104 7.04 28.71 20.76
C ASP A 104 7.84 28.68 22.07
N LYS A 105 7.19 29.01 23.20
CA LYS A 105 7.82 28.94 24.53
C LYS A 105 8.29 27.54 24.86
N PHE A 106 7.54 26.50 24.49
CA PHE A 106 7.92 25.11 24.75
C PHE A 106 9.22 24.77 24.02
N PHE A 107 9.31 24.98 22.70
CA PHE A 107 10.54 24.70 21.97
C PHE A 107 11.72 25.57 22.45
N GLN A 108 11.51 26.87 22.62
CA GLN A 108 12.61 27.80 22.93
C GLN A 108 13.08 27.73 24.38
N ARG A 109 12.15 27.62 25.34
CA ARG A 109 12.48 27.70 26.77
C ARG A 109 12.58 26.35 27.44
N LYS A 110 11.82 25.34 26.99
CA LYS A 110 11.87 23.99 27.58
C LYS A 110 12.84 23.08 26.84
N LEU A 111 12.77 23.07 25.51
CA LEU A 111 13.66 22.23 24.70
C LEU A 111 14.99 22.92 24.39
N GLY A 112 15.05 24.26 24.43
CA GLY A 112 16.26 25.01 24.07
C GLY A 112 16.54 24.99 22.56
N LEU A 113 15.50 24.81 21.74
CA LEU A 113 15.56 24.78 20.29
C LEU A 113 15.06 26.12 19.72
N PRO A 114 15.67 26.66 18.65
CA PRO A 114 15.26 27.95 18.07
C PRO A 114 13.90 27.88 17.35
N TRP A 115 13.29 26.69 17.28
CA TRP A 115 12.08 26.40 16.54
C TRP A 115 10.91 27.28 17.00
N ALA A 116 10.13 27.74 16.02
CA ALA A 116 8.94 28.54 16.23
C ALA A 116 7.84 28.15 15.24
N SER A 117 6.60 28.41 15.61
CA SER A 117 5.42 28.16 14.80
C SER A 117 5.43 28.92 13.47
N GLY A 118 5.14 28.18 12.41
CA GLY A 118 5.21 28.60 11.01
C GLY A 118 3.85 28.83 10.37
N HIS A 119 3.81 28.64 9.06
CA HIS A 119 2.57 28.61 8.30
C HIS A 119 1.74 27.36 8.64
N TYR A 120 0.42 27.47 8.44
CA TYR A 120 -0.53 26.38 8.61
C TYR A 120 -1.41 26.25 7.37
N HIS A 121 -1.05 25.33 6.46
CA HIS A 121 -1.84 24.99 5.28
C HIS A 121 -1.47 23.60 4.77
N ARG A 122 -2.16 23.16 3.71
CA ARG A 122 -1.82 21.95 2.97
C ARG A 122 -0.90 22.29 1.82
N GLU A 123 0.17 21.52 1.64
CA GLU A 123 1.10 21.59 0.51
C GLU A 123 1.85 20.25 0.36
N ASP A 124 2.55 20.09 -0.76
CA ASP A 124 3.51 19.01 -1.01
C ASP A 124 4.86 19.33 -0.36
N PHE A 125 5.38 18.37 0.40
CA PHE A 125 6.73 18.42 0.98
C PHE A 125 7.60 17.32 0.39
N GLU A 126 8.88 17.62 0.24
CA GLU A 126 9.89 16.68 -0.21
C GLU A 126 10.88 16.41 0.92
N ILE A 127 11.45 15.21 0.92
CA ILE A 127 12.52 14.87 1.85
C ILE A 127 13.73 15.77 1.60
N ASN A 128 14.25 16.38 2.66
CA ASN A 128 15.45 17.19 2.57
C ASN A 128 16.70 16.30 2.58
N ALA A 129 17.51 16.37 1.52
CA ALA A 129 18.77 15.62 1.44
C ALA A 129 19.76 15.98 2.56
N GLU A 130 19.72 17.22 3.06
CA GLU A 130 20.54 17.68 4.18
C GLU A 130 20.00 17.24 5.56
N GLY A 131 18.78 16.71 5.62
CA GLY A 131 18.12 16.30 6.85
C GLY A 131 18.89 15.21 7.61
N ALA A 132 19.17 15.45 8.88
CA ALA A 132 19.87 14.54 9.77
C ALA A 132 18.88 13.63 10.50
N PHE A 133 18.63 12.44 9.94
CA PHE A 133 17.81 11.39 10.55
C PHE A 133 18.58 10.62 11.64
N PRO A 134 17.91 10.02 12.64
CA PRO A 134 18.59 9.24 13.66
C PRO A 134 19.19 7.97 13.04
N PRO A 135 20.32 7.45 13.57
CA PRO A 135 20.93 6.21 13.08
C PRO A 135 20.00 4.98 13.12
N SER A 136 18.99 5.00 13.99
CA SER A 136 17.95 3.97 14.09
C SER A 136 16.92 3.99 12.97
N GLY A 137 16.80 5.10 12.22
CA GLY A 137 15.75 5.36 11.24
C GLY A 137 16.00 4.82 9.83
N GLY A 138 17.13 4.16 9.58
CA GLY A 138 17.53 3.71 8.24
C GLY A 138 18.11 4.84 7.37
N SER A 139 18.45 4.53 6.11
CA SER A 139 18.89 5.53 5.11
C SER A 139 17.70 6.32 4.55
N HIS A 140 17.94 7.54 4.02
CA HIS A 140 16.94 8.45 3.43
C HIS A 140 15.92 7.78 2.49
N GLY A 141 16.28 6.67 1.84
CA GLY A 141 15.39 5.90 0.96
C GLY A 141 14.25 5.13 1.67
N HIS A 142 14.23 5.07 3.00
CA HIS A 142 13.16 4.39 3.76
C HIS A 142 11.99 5.31 4.12
N PHE A 143 12.14 6.62 3.96
CA PHE A 143 11.09 7.59 4.29
C PHE A 143 10.31 7.98 3.03
N PRO A 144 9.02 8.38 3.16
CA PRO A 144 8.22 8.89 2.04
C PRO A 144 8.97 10.01 1.29
N GLN A 145 9.18 9.87 -0.03
CA GLN A 145 9.97 10.87 -0.76
C GLN A 145 9.18 12.17 -1.01
N ASN A 146 7.87 12.03 -1.15
CA ASN A 146 6.91 13.13 -1.24
C ASN A 146 5.85 12.93 -0.15
N TYR A 147 5.38 14.01 0.43
CA TYR A 147 4.43 13.99 1.52
C TYR A 147 3.49 15.19 1.42
N ASN A 148 2.27 14.98 0.94
CA ASN A 148 1.23 16.01 0.94
C ASN A 148 0.53 16.03 2.30
N MET A 149 0.79 17.06 3.11
CA MET A 149 0.23 17.15 4.47
C MET A 149 -0.41 18.50 4.72
N LYS A 150 -1.47 18.51 5.54
CA LYS A 150 -1.97 19.73 6.17
C LYS A 150 -1.22 19.90 7.49
N ALA A 151 -0.21 20.76 7.51
CA ALA A 151 0.73 20.83 8.61
C ALA A 151 0.89 22.22 9.22
N LEU A 152 1.23 22.25 10.51
CA LEU A 152 1.82 23.43 11.15
C LEU A 152 3.34 23.37 10.99
N HIS A 153 3.90 24.31 10.24
CA HIS A 153 5.33 24.32 9.89
C HIS A 153 6.18 24.81 11.07
N ILE A 154 7.48 24.52 11.01
CA ILE A 154 8.50 25.06 11.91
C ILE A 154 9.40 26.05 11.18
N LYS A 155 9.53 27.25 11.76
CA LYS A 155 10.53 28.28 11.42
C LYS A 155 11.82 28.08 12.22
N ASN A 156 12.89 28.72 11.75
CA ASN A 156 14.20 28.82 12.43
C ASN A 156 14.92 27.49 12.68
N ALA A 157 14.42 26.37 12.15
CA ALA A 157 15.18 25.13 12.12
C ALA A 157 16.40 25.29 11.19
N LEU A 158 17.54 24.75 11.60
CA LEU A 158 18.74 24.69 10.76
C LEU A 158 18.49 23.76 9.56
N PRO A 159 19.19 23.92 8.43
CA PRO A 159 19.00 23.07 7.25
C PRO A 159 19.01 21.57 7.56
N GLU A 160 19.96 21.11 8.37
CA GLU A 160 20.07 19.71 8.79
C GLU A 160 18.95 19.25 9.73
N GLN A 161 18.24 20.18 10.35
CA GLN A 161 17.10 19.87 11.20
C GLN A 161 15.79 19.76 10.40
N LYS A 162 15.75 20.27 9.18
CA LYS A 162 14.57 20.20 8.31
C LYS A 162 14.56 18.83 7.64
N LEU A 163 13.54 18.01 7.92
CA LEU A 163 13.41 16.68 7.34
C LEU A 163 12.49 16.68 6.11
N TYR A 164 11.42 17.46 6.16
CA TYR A 164 10.47 17.64 5.06
C TYR A 164 10.22 19.13 4.79
N ILE A 165 10.53 19.58 3.59
CA ILE A 165 10.46 20.99 3.16
C ILE A 165 9.56 21.14 1.94
N ALA A 166 8.77 22.21 1.93
CA ALA A 166 7.98 22.57 0.75
C ALA A 166 8.84 23.38 -0.23
N SER A 167 8.56 23.26 -1.53
CA SER A 167 9.35 23.91 -2.58
C SER A 167 9.39 25.43 -2.42
N GLY A 168 10.59 26.00 -2.31
CA GLY A 168 10.77 27.45 -2.13
C GLY A 168 10.41 27.98 -0.73
N CYS A 169 10.13 27.12 0.25
CA CYS A 169 9.83 27.50 1.62
C CYS A 169 11.07 27.43 2.52
N ASP A 170 11.25 28.39 3.42
CA ASP A 170 12.31 28.37 4.43
C ASP A 170 11.91 27.62 5.72
N GLN A 171 10.69 27.10 5.77
CA GLN A 171 10.09 26.38 6.90
C GLN A 171 9.91 24.90 6.54
N ALA A 172 9.75 24.06 7.55
CA ALA A 172 9.62 22.61 7.38
C ALA A 172 8.34 22.09 8.01
N GLY A 173 7.68 21.14 7.35
CA GLY A 173 6.53 20.42 7.89
C GLY A 173 6.93 19.38 8.94
N ILE A 174 8.17 18.87 8.84
CA ILE A 174 8.76 17.95 9.81
C ILE A 174 10.19 18.37 10.08
N VAL A 175 10.55 18.44 11.36
CA VAL A 175 11.91 18.74 11.82
C VAL A 175 12.39 17.69 12.81
N GLY A 176 13.70 17.48 12.89
CA GLY A 176 14.30 16.55 13.82
C GLY A 176 15.73 16.94 14.16
N THR A 177 16.18 16.56 15.36
CA THR A 177 17.55 16.86 15.80
C THR A 177 17.99 15.89 16.89
N SER A 178 19.30 15.65 16.95
CA SER A 178 19.90 14.95 18.08
C SER A 178 19.70 15.75 19.36
N TYR A 179 19.32 15.07 20.43
CA TYR A 179 19.06 15.69 21.73
C TYR A 179 19.73 14.87 22.83
N GLY A 180 20.96 15.26 23.20
CA GLY A 180 21.87 14.37 23.93
C GLY A 180 22.28 13.20 23.06
N GLU A 181 22.21 11.97 23.59
CA GLU A 181 22.50 10.74 22.84
C GLU A 181 21.30 10.23 22.01
N GLY A 182 20.11 10.80 22.22
CA GLY A 182 18.88 10.39 21.53
C GLY A 182 18.43 11.38 20.46
N TYR A 183 17.16 11.28 20.09
CA TYR A 183 16.59 12.02 18.97
C TYR A 183 15.22 12.61 19.31
N LEU A 184 15.01 13.86 18.91
CA LEU A 184 13.74 14.57 19.06
C LEU A 184 13.24 14.96 17.67
N THR A 185 12.00 14.62 17.36
CA THR A 185 11.33 15.08 16.12
C THR A 185 9.99 15.72 16.42
N TYR A 186 9.62 16.69 15.58
CA TYR A 186 8.30 17.27 15.51
C TYR A 186 7.69 16.99 14.13
N ILE A 187 6.45 16.54 14.11
CA ILE A 187 5.65 16.26 12.93
C ILE A 187 4.45 17.21 12.94
N GLY A 188 4.38 18.10 11.94
CA GLY A 188 3.34 19.11 11.86
C GLY A 188 2.01 18.62 11.30
N ASP A 189 1.94 17.42 10.72
CA ASP A 189 0.71 16.89 10.11
C ASP A 189 -0.42 16.73 11.15
N CYS A 190 -1.52 17.42 10.89
CA CYS A 190 -2.71 17.42 11.74
C CYS A 190 -3.80 16.42 11.28
N ASN A 191 -3.67 15.82 10.09
CA ASN A 191 -4.72 14.98 9.50
C ASN A 191 -4.44 13.48 9.60
N GLY A 192 -3.21 13.08 9.97
CA GLY A 192 -2.87 11.68 10.12
C GLY A 192 -2.76 10.95 8.78
N GLU A 193 -2.05 11.56 7.83
CA GLU A 193 -1.83 11.00 6.50
C GLU A 193 -1.07 9.66 6.58
N ALA A 194 -1.18 8.83 5.54
CA ALA A 194 -0.57 7.51 5.53
C ALA A 194 0.96 7.57 5.63
N GLU A 195 1.57 8.57 4.98
CA GLU A 195 2.99 8.85 5.01
C GLU A 195 3.49 9.21 6.43
N MET A 196 2.63 9.79 7.28
CA MET A 196 2.94 10.00 8.69
C MET A 196 3.24 8.69 9.39
N ASN A 197 2.46 7.66 9.09
CA ASN A 197 2.58 6.35 9.70
C ASN A 197 3.89 5.71 9.28
N ASP A 198 4.20 5.73 7.99
CA ASP A 198 5.45 5.20 7.45
C ASP A 198 6.66 5.94 8.02
N PHE A 199 6.57 7.27 8.16
CA PHE A 199 7.60 8.09 8.77
C PHE A 199 7.85 7.72 10.24
N ILE A 200 6.80 7.69 11.07
CA ILE A 200 6.91 7.35 12.50
C ILE A 200 7.47 5.94 12.68
N MET A 201 6.95 4.98 11.91
CA MET A 201 7.41 3.58 11.94
C MET A 201 8.87 3.47 11.54
N GLY A 202 9.28 4.16 10.48
CA GLY A 202 10.67 4.23 10.03
C GLY A 202 11.60 4.77 11.10
N LEU A 203 11.24 5.90 11.70
CA LEU A 203 12.06 6.61 12.67
C LEU A 203 12.42 5.75 13.90
N ILE A 204 11.47 4.95 14.37
CA ILE A 204 11.60 4.13 15.58
C ILE A 204 12.05 2.70 15.27
N GLY A 205 12.42 2.41 14.02
CA GLY A 205 12.86 1.09 13.59
C GLY A 205 11.75 0.04 13.64
N LEU A 206 10.49 0.47 13.62
CA LEU A 206 9.28 -0.36 13.56
C LEU A 206 8.59 -0.25 12.20
N THR A 207 9.35 0.04 11.14
CA THR A 207 8.86 0.00 9.76
C THR A 207 7.91 -1.18 9.54
N LEU A 208 7.00 -1.05 8.59
CA LEU A 208 6.34 -2.17 7.95
C LEU A 208 7.36 -3.11 7.29
N VAL A 209 8.16 -3.82 8.09
CA VAL A 209 8.42 -5.23 7.88
C VAL A 209 7.08 -5.93 8.07
N ASP A 210 6.21 -5.80 7.09
CA ASP A 210 5.09 -6.71 6.91
C ASP A 210 5.70 -8.03 6.43
N ASN A 211 6.39 -8.77 7.33
CA ASN A 211 7.23 -9.93 6.99
C ASN A 211 8.07 -9.76 5.70
N ARG A 212 8.45 -8.51 5.41
CA ARG A 212 9.19 -8.12 4.23
C ARG A 212 10.54 -7.58 4.68
N PHE A 213 11.41 -8.54 4.95
CA PHE A 213 12.88 -8.48 4.86
C PHE A 213 13.64 -7.50 5.78
N GLY A 214 14.08 -8.04 6.93
CA GLY A 214 15.10 -7.45 7.79
C GLY A 214 15.94 -8.52 8.48
N LEU A 215 16.56 -9.42 7.70
CA LEU A 215 17.53 -10.39 8.23
C LEU A 215 18.97 -9.87 8.02
N SER A 216 19.77 -10.01 9.08
CA SER A 216 21.18 -9.57 9.20
C SER A 216 22.04 -10.00 8.01
N GLN A 217 23.18 -9.32 7.76
CA GLN A 217 24.12 -9.61 6.67
C GLN A 217 24.50 -11.10 6.50
N ILE A 218 24.49 -11.92 7.56
CA ILE A 218 24.73 -13.38 7.49
C ILE A 218 23.54 -14.15 6.85
N ASN A 219 22.33 -13.61 6.97
CA ASN A 219 21.09 -14.13 6.39
C ASN A 219 20.63 -13.37 5.13
N GLN A 220 21.23 -12.23 4.76
CA GLN A 220 20.99 -11.60 3.44
C GLN A 220 21.34 -12.56 2.30
N ARG A 221 22.41 -13.36 2.46
CA ARG A 221 22.76 -14.43 1.50
C ARG A 221 21.72 -15.54 1.40
N ASN A 222 21.00 -15.83 2.49
CA ASN A 222 20.01 -16.91 2.54
C ASN A 222 18.59 -16.42 2.18
N PHE A 223 18.26 -15.16 2.48
CA PHE A 223 16.94 -14.58 2.22
C PHE A 223 16.80 -14.06 0.78
N GLN A 224 17.89 -13.57 0.17
CA GLN A 224 17.94 -13.45 -1.29
C GLN A 224 17.64 -14.82 -1.92
N ALA A 225 18.25 -15.91 -1.45
CA ALA A 225 18.00 -17.24 -2.01
C ALA A 225 16.57 -17.81 -1.80
N GLU A 226 15.76 -17.24 -0.89
CA GLU A 226 14.41 -17.76 -0.53
C GLU A 226 13.26 -16.99 -1.22
N TYR A 227 13.51 -15.74 -1.66
CA TYR A 227 12.56 -14.88 -2.39
C TYR A 227 13.03 -14.48 -3.79
N LEU A 228 14.33 -14.60 -4.09
CA LEU A 228 14.77 -14.89 -5.43
C LEU A 228 14.30 -16.32 -5.70
N GLY A 229 13.18 -16.46 -6.42
CA GLY A 229 13.12 -17.58 -7.34
C GLY A 229 14.35 -17.52 -8.25
N SER A 230 14.61 -18.60 -8.99
CA SER A 230 15.65 -18.69 -10.05
C SER A 230 15.55 -17.61 -11.16
N THR A 231 14.72 -16.57 -10.99
CA THR A 231 14.26 -15.62 -11.99
C THR A 231 15.21 -14.45 -12.24
N GLY A 232 15.97 -14.00 -11.24
CA GLY A 232 16.89 -12.85 -11.34
C GLY A 232 16.25 -11.45 -11.22
N TYR A 233 14.94 -11.34 -11.02
CA TYR A 233 14.23 -10.04 -10.94
C TYR A 233 13.36 -9.90 -9.70
N LEU A 234 13.19 -8.65 -9.24
CA LEU A 234 12.10 -8.27 -8.33
C LEU A 234 10.84 -7.99 -9.15
N ILE A 235 9.76 -8.73 -8.87
CA ILE A 235 8.46 -8.56 -9.54
C ILE A 235 7.53 -7.72 -8.66
N THR A 236 7.05 -6.59 -9.17
CA THR A 236 6.05 -5.72 -8.50
C THR A 236 4.77 -5.66 -9.33
N LEU A 237 3.61 -5.85 -8.69
CA LEU A 237 2.30 -5.81 -9.34
C LEU A 237 1.42 -4.70 -8.74
N HIS A 238 1.23 -3.62 -9.49
CA HIS A 238 0.21 -2.61 -9.20
C HIS A 238 -1.18 -3.17 -9.53
N THR A 239 -2.04 -3.24 -8.52
CA THR A 239 -3.23 -4.10 -8.51
C THR A 239 -4.39 -3.44 -7.77
N TYR A 240 -5.59 -3.98 -7.95
CA TYR A 240 -6.77 -3.61 -7.17
C TYR A 240 -7.61 -4.88 -6.94
N PHE A 241 -8.11 -5.11 -5.73
CA PHE A 241 -8.74 -6.37 -5.34
C PHE A 241 -9.81 -6.80 -6.34
N ARG A 242 -10.68 -5.84 -6.71
CA ARG A 242 -11.85 -6.05 -7.58
C ARG A 242 -11.60 -5.77 -9.07
N SER A 243 -10.35 -5.60 -9.48
CA SER A 243 -10.01 -5.49 -10.90
C SER A 243 -9.90 -6.87 -11.54
N SER A 244 -10.74 -7.13 -12.55
CA SER A 244 -10.71 -8.38 -13.31
C SER A 244 -9.40 -8.57 -14.09
N CYS A 245 -8.86 -7.51 -14.68
CA CYS A 245 -7.56 -7.55 -15.36
C CYS A 245 -6.41 -7.85 -14.39
N SER A 246 -6.48 -7.34 -13.16
CA SER A 246 -5.47 -7.61 -12.14
C SER A 246 -5.55 -9.04 -11.61
N ALA A 247 -6.76 -9.58 -11.42
CA ALA A 247 -6.97 -10.97 -11.02
C ALA A 247 -6.32 -11.96 -12.01
N ARG A 248 -6.43 -11.71 -13.33
CA ARG A 248 -5.75 -12.51 -14.37
C ARG A 248 -4.27 -12.70 -14.06
N VAL A 249 -3.57 -11.59 -13.78
CA VAL A 249 -2.13 -11.58 -13.54
C VAL A 249 -1.78 -12.20 -12.19
N ARG A 250 -2.55 -11.93 -11.13
CA ARG A 250 -2.36 -12.56 -9.82
C ARG A 250 -2.45 -14.08 -9.89
N MET A 251 -3.49 -14.60 -10.55
CA MET A 251 -3.66 -16.04 -10.72
C MET A 251 -2.51 -16.67 -11.51
N ALA A 252 -2.02 -16.00 -12.56
CA ALA A 252 -0.87 -16.48 -13.33
C ALA A 252 0.44 -16.49 -12.52
N LEU A 253 0.70 -15.46 -11.72
CA LEU A 253 1.86 -15.41 -10.82
C LEU A 253 1.80 -16.54 -9.78
N HIS A 254 0.63 -16.76 -9.17
CA HIS A 254 0.43 -17.86 -8.22
C HIS A 254 0.56 -19.24 -8.88
N LEU A 255 -0.01 -19.44 -10.07
CA LEU A 255 0.12 -20.71 -10.79
C LEU A 255 1.59 -21.03 -11.09
N LYS A 256 2.36 -20.02 -11.51
CA LYS A 256 3.79 -20.16 -11.79
C LYS A 256 4.64 -20.22 -10.53
N GLY A 257 4.08 -20.06 -9.33
CA GLY A 257 4.85 -19.99 -8.09
C GLY A 257 5.80 -18.79 -8.03
N LEU A 258 5.51 -17.73 -8.80
CA LEU A 258 6.33 -16.53 -8.85
C LEU A 258 6.01 -15.63 -7.67
N THR A 259 7.02 -15.33 -6.86
CA THR A 259 6.88 -14.38 -5.76
C THR A 259 6.86 -12.95 -6.29
N PHE A 260 5.92 -12.14 -5.82
CA PHE A 260 5.75 -10.76 -6.27
C PHE A 260 5.31 -9.85 -5.12
N THR A 261 5.58 -8.55 -5.28
CA THR A 261 5.14 -7.49 -4.37
C THR A 261 3.88 -6.81 -4.90
N PRO A 262 2.70 -6.95 -4.26
CA PRO A 262 1.53 -6.18 -4.65
C PRO A 262 1.63 -4.72 -4.19
N VAL A 263 1.22 -3.79 -5.05
CA VAL A 263 1.02 -2.37 -4.76
C VAL A 263 -0.44 -2.04 -5.08
N TYR A 264 -1.20 -1.53 -4.12
CA TYR A 264 -2.64 -1.35 -4.29
C TYR A 264 -2.97 0.04 -4.81
N ILE A 265 -3.74 0.11 -5.90
CA ILE A 265 -4.23 1.36 -6.51
C ILE A 265 -5.74 1.42 -6.32
N HIS A 266 -6.24 2.31 -5.46
CA HIS A 266 -7.65 2.32 -5.06
C HIS A 266 -8.54 2.99 -6.12
N LEU A 267 -9.10 2.19 -7.03
CA LEU A 267 -9.85 2.70 -8.19
C LEU A 267 -11.09 3.56 -7.88
N LEU A 268 -11.70 3.40 -6.70
CA LEU A 268 -12.84 4.22 -6.29
C LEU A 268 -12.43 5.55 -5.67
N LYS A 269 -11.16 5.69 -5.25
CA LYS A 269 -10.56 6.95 -4.78
C LYS A 269 -9.79 7.65 -5.88
N ASP A 270 -9.81 7.07 -7.08
CA ASP A 270 -9.24 7.66 -8.28
C ASP A 270 -7.69 7.77 -8.23
N ASP A 271 -7.03 6.96 -7.39
CA ASP A 271 -5.57 6.84 -7.25
C ASP A 271 -4.85 6.55 -8.57
N GLN A 272 -5.53 5.90 -9.52
CA GLN A 272 -5.00 5.62 -10.85
C GLN A 272 -4.75 6.89 -11.70
N PHE A 273 -5.20 8.04 -11.22
CA PHE A 273 -4.94 9.34 -11.83
C PHE A 273 -3.82 10.13 -11.14
N SER A 274 -3.21 9.60 -10.07
CA SER A 274 -2.05 10.23 -9.45
C SER A 274 -0.91 10.38 -10.47
N GLN A 275 -0.18 11.49 -10.40
CA GLN A 275 0.88 11.77 -11.36
C GLN A 275 1.97 10.67 -11.36
N SER A 276 2.30 10.15 -10.18
CA SER A 276 3.26 9.04 -10.01
C SER A 276 2.79 7.77 -10.70
N TYR A 277 1.50 7.40 -10.58
CA TYR A 277 0.98 6.21 -11.25
C TYR A 277 0.76 6.42 -12.75
N VAL A 278 0.35 7.61 -13.19
CA VAL A 278 0.20 7.96 -14.61
C VAL A 278 1.54 7.88 -15.35
N ALA A 279 2.63 8.31 -14.70
CA ALA A 279 3.97 8.18 -15.25
C ALA A 279 4.37 6.72 -15.49
N LEU A 280 3.90 5.81 -14.63
CA LEU A 280 4.14 4.38 -14.77
C LEU A 280 3.18 3.70 -15.78
N ASN A 281 1.89 4.07 -15.74
CA ASN A 281 0.87 3.55 -16.65
C ASN A 281 0.02 4.68 -17.25
N PRO A 282 0.33 5.14 -18.48
CA PRO A 282 -0.39 6.24 -19.12
C PRO A 282 -1.85 5.91 -19.45
N SER A 283 -2.21 4.62 -19.44
CA SER A 283 -3.61 4.19 -19.62
C SER A 283 -4.48 4.46 -18.38
N LYS A 284 -3.88 4.86 -17.24
CA LYS A 284 -4.61 5.18 -15.99
C LYS A 284 -5.50 4.01 -15.53
N ALA A 285 -4.96 2.80 -15.62
CA ALA A 285 -5.66 1.55 -15.37
C ALA A 285 -4.76 0.58 -14.63
N VAL A 286 -5.34 -0.42 -14.00
CA VAL A 286 -4.62 -1.58 -13.44
C VAL A 286 -4.92 -2.82 -14.27
N PRO A 287 -4.01 -3.82 -14.33
CA PRO A 287 -2.74 -3.92 -13.60
C PRO A 287 -1.56 -3.21 -14.26
N THR A 288 -0.47 -3.07 -13.51
CA THR A 288 0.86 -2.78 -14.04
C THR A 288 1.89 -3.67 -13.37
N ILE A 289 2.63 -4.44 -14.14
CA ILE A 289 3.71 -5.28 -13.62
C ILE A 289 5.05 -4.66 -13.97
N THR A 290 5.97 -4.67 -13.01
CA THR A 290 7.33 -4.18 -13.14
C THR A 290 8.30 -5.30 -12.80
N PHE A 291 9.29 -5.51 -13.66
CA PHE A 291 10.43 -6.41 -13.43
C PHE A 291 11.67 -5.53 -13.23
N SER A 292 12.11 -5.41 -11.98
CA SER A 292 13.29 -4.63 -11.63
C SER A 292 14.51 -5.56 -11.52
N PRO A 293 15.69 -5.15 -12.05
CA PRO A 293 16.93 -5.88 -11.85
C PRO A 293 17.28 -6.04 -10.37
N ASN A 294 17.96 -7.13 -10.04
CA ASN A 294 18.55 -7.30 -8.73
C ASN A 294 19.82 -6.43 -8.62
N GLU A 295 20.05 -5.75 -7.50
CA GLU A 295 21.28 -4.98 -7.25
C GLU A 295 22.56 -5.83 -7.35
N ASN A 296 22.44 -7.17 -7.25
CA ASN A 296 23.54 -8.13 -7.40
C ASN A 296 23.67 -8.72 -8.81
N ASP A 297 22.77 -8.41 -9.74
CA ASP A 297 22.82 -8.91 -11.11
C ASP A 297 23.45 -7.83 -12.01
N THR A 298 24.75 -8.01 -12.28
CA THR A 298 25.54 -7.09 -13.11
C THR A 298 25.39 -7.34 -14.60
N GLU A 299 24.63 -8.37 -15.01
CA GLU A 299 24.45 -8.74 -16.42
C GLU A 299 23.10 -8.27 -17.01
N SER A 300 22.12 -7.94 -16.17
CA SER A 300 20.81 -7.44 -16.65
C SER A 300 20.80 -5.94 -16.95
N ASP A 301 19.95 -5.55 -17.90
CA ASP A 301 19.70 -4.15 -18.26
C ASP A 301 19.29 -3.37 -17.00
N PRO A 302 19.96 -2.27 -16.61
CA PRO A 302 19.67 -1.53 -15.38
C PRO A 302 18.27 -0.92 -15.34
N VAL A 303 17.52 -0.96 -16.44
CA VAL A 303 16.19 -0.37 -16.56
C VAL A 303 15.10 -1.39 -16.21
N ALA A 304 14.21 -1.01 -15.29
CA ALA A 304 13.05 -1.81 -14.96
C ALA A 304 12.12 -1.97 -16.19
N PHE A 305 11.74 -3.20 -16.50
CA PHE A 305 10.81 -3.50 -17.58
C PHE A 305 9.36 -3.47 -17.08
N VAL A 306 8.49 -2.71 -17.76
CA VAL A 306 7.12 -2.46 -17.32
C VAL A 306 6.11 -2.90 -18.38
N LEU A 307 5.08 -3.63 -17.96
CA LEU A 307 3.94 -4.01 -18.81
C LEU A 307 2.61 -3.61 -18.14
N THR A 308 1.67 -3.12 -18.95
CA THR A 308 0.41 -2.51 -18.46
C THR A 308 -0.85 -3.21 -18.98
N GLN A 309 -0.71 -4.17 -19.90
CA GLN A 309 -1.84 -4.87 -20.53
C GLN A 309 -1.89 -6.32 -20.06
N SER A 310 -2.99 -6.71 -19.39
CA SER A 310 -3.05 -8.01 -18.69
C SER A 310 -2.77 -9.21 -19.60
N VAL A 311 -3.27 -9.23 -20.84
CA VAL A 311 -3.04 -10.37 -21.76
C VAL A 311 -1.58 -10.41 -22.22
N ALA A 312 -0.98 -9.25 -22.52
CA ALA A 312 0.44 -9.18 -22.85
C ALA A 312 1.32 -9.62 -21.67
N ILE A 313 0.91 -9.30 -20.43
CA ILE A 313 1.58 -9.79 -19.21
C ILE A 313 1.49 -11.31 -19.11
N LEU A 314 0.32 -11.92 -19.36
CA LEU A 314 0.16 -13.38 -19.33
C LEU A 314 1.06 -14.07 -20.36
N GLU A 315 1.09 -13.56 -21.59
CA GLU A 315 1.97 -14.07 -22.66
C GLU A 315 3.45 -13.93 -22.27
N TYR A 316 3.85 -12.75 -21.77
CA TYR A 316 5.22 -12.52 -21.32
C TYR A 316 5.62 -13.46 -20.18
N LEU A 317 4.74 -13.68 -19.20
CA LEU A 317 4.98 -14.63 -18.11
C LEU A 317 5.11 -16.06 -18.62
N ASP A 318 4.36 -16.44 -19.66
CA ASP A 318 4.48 -17.77 -20.27
C ASP A 318 5.80 -17.98 -20.99
N GLU A 319 6.25 -16.97 -21.73
CA GLU A 319 7.51 -17.01 -22.48
C GLU A 319 8.73 -16.87 -21.57
N ARG A 320 8.68 -15.96 -20.59
CA ARG A 320 9.79 -15.69 -19.67
C ARG A 320 10.01 -16.81 -18.67
N PHE A 321 8.92 -17.48 -18.27
CA PHE A 321 8.93 -18.58 -17.32
C PHE A 321 8.26 -19.80 -17.97
N PRO A 322 8.96 -20.49 -18.89
CA PRO A 322 8.38 -21.56 -19.69
C PRO A 322 8.40 -22.91 -18.96
N ALA A 323 7.60 -23.86 -19.48
CA ALA A 323 7.63 -25.25 -19.05
C ALA A 323 8.93 -25.96 -19.46
N PRO A 324 9.40 -26.98 -18.70
CA PRO A 324 8.73 -27.59 -17.54
C PRO A 324 9.04 -26.93 -16.19
N GLU A 325 9.96 -25.95 -16.13
CA GLU A 325 10.35 -25.31 -14.87
C GLU A 325 9.17 -24.58 -14.22
N TYR A 326 8.32 -23.97 -15.06
CA TYR A 326 7.11 -23.29 -14.62
C TYR A 326 5.88 -23.85 -15.36
N PRO A 327 4.72 -23.97 -14.69
CA PRO A 327 3.47 -24.33 -15.35
C PRO A 327 3.17 -23.44 -16.56
N ALA A 328 2.82 -24.05 -17.70
CA ALA A 328 2.47 -23.33 -18.91
C ALA A 328 1.07 -22.72 -18.82
N LEU A 329 0.91 -21.51 -19.36
CA LEU A 329 -0.38 -20.84 -19.56
C LEU A 329 -0.97 -21.11 -20.95
N LEU A 330 -0.18 -21.73 -21.83
CA LEU A 330 -0.57 -22.13 -23.17
C LEU A 330 -0.23 -23.59 -23.44
N PRO A 331 -1.09 -24.32 -24.18
CA PRO A 331 -0.79 -25.68 -24.61
C PRO A 331 0.33 -25.72 -25.64
N LYS A 332 0.85 -26.92 -25.92
CA LYS A 332 1.90 -27.14 -26.94
C LYS A 332 1.36 -27.09 -28.38
N ASN A 333 0.15 -27.60 -28.61
CA ASN A 333 -0.44 -27.67 -29.94
C ASN A 333 -0.78 -26.26 -30.47
N LEU A 334 -0.50 -26.03 -31.74
CA LEU A 334 -0.65 -24.72 -32.38
C LEU A 334 -2.11 -24.25 -32.44
N GLU A 335 -3.01 -25.14 -32.82
CA GLU A 335 -4.44 -24.85 -32.93
C GLU A 335 -5.05 -24.55 -31.54
N ASP A 336 -4.68 -25.32 -30.52
CA ASP A 336 -5.13 -25.10 -29.15
C ASP A 336 -4.59 -23.77 -28.59
N ARG A 337 -3.35 -23.40 -28.90
CA ARG A 337 -2.78 -22.07 -28.58
C ARG A 337 -3.61 -20.95 -29.20
N ALA A 338 -4.06 -21.14 -30.44
CA ALA A 338 -4.92 -20.18 -31.11
C ALA A 338 -6.32 -20.13 -30.45
N ARG A 339 -6.87 -21.26 -30.00
CA ARG A 339 -8.14 -21.31 -29.26
C ARG A 339 -8.07 -20.63 -27.91
N VAL A 340 -6.99 -20.83 -27.15
CA VAL A 340 -6.78 -20.13 -25.87
C VAL A 340 -6.73 -18.61 -26.09
N ARG A 341 -6.00 -18.15 -27.12
CA ARG A 341 -5.98 -16.72 -27.48
C ARG A 341 -7.35 -16.22 -27.91
N GLN A 342 -8.06 -16.96 -28.76
CA GLN A 342 -9.41 -16.61 -29.20
C GLN A 342 -10.35 -16.37 -28.00
N LEU A 343 -10.40 -17.31 -27.06
CA LEU A 343 -11.22 -17.20 -25.85
C LEU A 343 -10.77 -16.04 -24.96
N SER A 344 -9.45 -15.89 -24.75
CA SER A 344 -8.89 -14.79 -23.96
C SER A 344 -9.25 -13.42 -24.55
N HIS A 345 -9.25 -13.29 -25.88
CA HIS A 345 -9.57 -12.05 -26.58
C HIS A 345 -11.07 -11.75 -26.63
N ILE A 346 -11.96 -12.75 -26.70
CA ILE A 346 -13.40 -12.50 -26.50
C ILE A 346 -13.60 -11.77 -25.18
N VAL A 347 -12.95 -12.22 -24.11
CA VAL A 347 -13.02 -11.53 -22.82
C VAL A 347 -12.30 -10.17 -22.83
N ALA A 348 -11.04 -10.13 -23.27
CA ALA A 348 -10.18 -8.96 -23.11
C ALA A 348 -10.49 -7.81 -24.09
N CYS A 349 -11.11 -8.10 -25.22
CA CYS A 349 -11.46 -7.13 -26.26
C CYS A 349 -12.96 -6.83 -26.27
N ASP A 350 -13.79 -7.87 -26.23
CA ASP A 350 -15.22 -7.72 -26.52
C ASP A 350 -16.07 -7.55 -25.26
N ILE A 351 -15.58 -7.99 -24.09
CA ILE A 351 -16.31 -7.92 -22.82
C ILE A 351 -15.76 -6.86 -21.88
N GLN A 352 -14.52 -7.03 -21.43
CA GLN A 352 -13.96 -6.24 -20.32
C GLN A 352 -13.88 -4.74 -20.64
N PRO A 353 -13.47 -4.30 -21.85
CA PRO A 353 -13.44 -2.88 -22.18
C PRO A 353 -14.81 -2.20 -22.17
N LEU A 354 -15.87 -2.94 -22.54
CA LEU A 354 -17.26 -2.46 -22.51
C LEU A 354 -17.86 -2.45 -21.10
N THR A 355 -17.24 -3.16 -20.16
CA THR A 355 -17.83 -3.44 -18.83
C THR A 355 -16.96 -3.01 -17.66
N ASN A 356 -15.88 -2.28 -17.92
CA ASN A 356 -15.00 -1.76 -16.86
C ASN A 356 -15.59 -0.53 -16.16
N LEU A 357 -14.94 -0.10 -15.07
CA LEU A 357 -15.39 1.05 -14.27
C LEU A 357 -15.44 2.37 -15.05
N LYS A 358 -14.48 2.60 -15.96
CA LYS A 358 -14.46 3.80 -16.80
C LYS A 358 -15.70 3.85 -17.69
N MET A 359 -16.01 2.75 -18.38
CA MET A 359 -17.19 2.67 -19.23
C MET A 359 -18.48 2.77 -18.40
N LEU A 360 -18.53 2.13 -17.22
CA LEU A 360 -19.67 2.26 -16.32
C LEU A 360 -19.92 3.72 -15.89
N LYS A 361 -18.87 4.48 -15.54
CA LYS A 361 -18.96 5.91 -15.21
C LYS A 361 -19.50 6.72 -16.41
N GLU A 362 -18.99 6.48 -17.61
CA GLU A 362 -19.44 7.16 -18.84
C GLU A 362 -20.89 6.81 -19.22
N ILE A 363 -21.32 5.55 -19.13
CA ILE A 363 -22.72 5.16 -19.40
C ILE A 363 -23.67 5.82 -18.41
N LYS A 364 -23.30 5.87 -17.12
CA LYS A 364 -24.09 6.60 -16.12
C LYS A 364 -24.24 8.08 -16.47
N LYS A 365 -23.15 8.71 -16.91
CA LYS A 365 -23.14 10.11 -17.35
C LYS A 365 -24.07 10.33 -18.56
N PHE A 366 -23.90 9.57 -19.64
CA PHE A 366 -24.74 9.71 -20.84
C PHE A 366 -26.21 9.41 -20.57
N ALA A 367 -26.51 8.44 -19.71
CA ALA A 367 -27.88 8.16 -19.29
C ALA A 367 -28.51 9.39 -18.61
N GLY A 368 -27.77 10.04 -17.70
CA GLY A 368 -28.22 11.27 -17.05
C GLY A 368 -28.47 12.41 -18.03
N GLU A 369 -27.54 12.64 -18.97
CA GLU A 369 -27.69 13.65 -20.04
C GLU A 369 -28.91 13.39 -20.94
N ALA A 370 -29.25 12.11 -21.14
CA ALA A 370 -30.43 11.68 -21.92
C ALA A 370 -31.73 11.60 -21.09
N GLY A 371 -31.73 12.06 -19.82
CA GLY A 371 -32.91 12.04 -18.95
C GLY A 371 -33.32 10.64 -18.43
N LYS A 372 -32.42 9.65 -18.52
CA LYS A 372 -32.61 8.30 -17.96
C LYS A 372 -31.99 8.21 -16.56
N ASN A 373 -32.48 7.30 -15.72
CA ASN A 373 -31.90 7.06 -14.39
C ASN A 373 -30.51 6.38 -14.50
N PRO A 374 -29.40 7.03 -14.08
CA PRO A 374 -28.06 6.45 -14.14
C PRO A 374 -27.90 5.18 -13.30
N ASP A 375 -28.63 5.06 -12.20
CA ASP A 375 -28.52 3.93 -11.28
C ASP A 375 -29.17 2.66 -11.80
N THR A 376 -30.08 2.78 -12.78
CA THR A 376 -30.60 1.61 -13.52
C THR A 376 -29.82 1.38 -14.81
N ALA A 377 -29.50 2.44 -15.56
CA ALA A 377 -28.87 2.33 -16.88
C ALA A 377 -27.46 1.71 -16.82
N GLY A 378 -26.65 2.07 -15.82
CA GLY A 378 -25.30 1.51 -15.64
C GLY A 378 -25.32 -0.01 -15.40
N PRO A 379 -25.99 -0.51 -14.36
CA PRO A 379 -26.12 -1.95 -14.12
C PRO A 379 -26.79 -2.72 -15.27
N GLU A 380 -27.79 -2.15 -15.94
CA GLU A 380 -28.42 -2.77 -17.10
C GLU A 380 -27.43 -2.95 -18.27
N TRP A 381 -26.62 -1.92 -18.54
CA TRP A 381 -25.54 -1.99 -19.52
C TRP A 381 -24.55 -3.12 -19.19
N GLN A 382 -24.12 -3.20 -17.92
CA GLN A 382 -23.20 -4.25 -17.48
C GLN A 382 -23.78 -5.64 -17.72
N ARG A 383 -24.99 -5.88 -17.20
CA ARG A 383 -25.67 -7.17 -17.32
C ARG A 383 -25.84 -7.59 -18.78
N ARG A 384 -26.28 -6.68 -19.65
CA ARG A 384 -26.49 -6.96 -21.08
C ARG A 384 -25.20 -7.35 -21.79
N ASN A 385 -24.15 -6.53 -21.66
CA ASN A 385 -22.90 -6.76 -22.39
C ASN A 385 -22.12 -7.96 -21.82
N LEU A 386 -22.19 -8.22 -20.51
CA LEU A 386 -21.64 -9.44 -19.90
C LEU A 386 -22.37 -10.68 -20.44
N ALA A 387 -23.71 -10.69 -20.43
CA ALA A 387 -24.48 -11.83 -20.94
C ALA A 387 -24.22 -12.09 -22.43
N GLU A 388 -24.22 -11.04 -23.26
CA GLU A 388 -23.96 -11.15 -24.70
C GLU A 388 -22.56 -11.71 -24.99
N GLY A 389 -21.54 -11.18 -24.32
CA GLY A 389 -20.18 -11.68 -24.45
C GLY A 389 -19.99 -13.11 -23.94
N LEU A 390 -20.63 -13.46 -22.82
CA LEU A 390 -20.60 -14.82 -22.29
C LEU A 390 -21.31 -15.82 -23.22
N ARG A 391 -22.37 -15.42 -23.95
CA ARG A 391 -22.98 -16.28 -24.99
C ARG A 391 -22.02 -16.56 -26.13
N ALA A 392 -21.27 -15.55 -26.57
CA ALA A 392 -20.23 -15.73 -27.58
C ALA A 392 -19.11 -16.64 -27.07
N PHE A 393 -18.66 -16.44 -25.83
CA PHE A 393 -17.65 -17.28 -25.19
C PHE A 393 -18.12 -18.74 -25.05
N GLU A 394 -19.34 -18.97 -24.55
CA GLU A 394 -19.97 -20.29 -24.40
C GLU A 394 -20.02 -21.05 -25.74
N ALA A 395 -20.43 -20.36 -26.82
CA ALA A 395 -20.52 -20.95 -28.16
C ALA A 395 -19.17 -21.38 -28.75
N VAL A 396 -18.07 -20.76 -28.30
CA VAL A 396 -16.70 -21.14 -28.69
C VAL A 396 -16.15 -22.21 -27.75
N VAL A 397 -16.24 -21.99 -26.43
CA VAL A 397 -15.63 -22.85 -25.41
C VAL A 397 -16.27 -24.24 -25.36
N SER A 398 -17.57 -24.36 -25.66
CA SER A 398 -18.27 -25.66 -25.77
C SER A 398 -17.64 -26.62 -26.79
N LYS A 399 -16.85 -26.11 -27.74
CA LYS A 399 -16.16 -26.91 -28.76
C LYS A 399 -14.74 -27.30 -28.37
N THR A 400 -14.18 -26.68 -27.34
CA THR A 400 -12.76 -26.83 -26.94
C THR A 400 -12.59 -27.34 -25.52
N ALA A 401 -13.62 -27.21 -24.68
CA ALA A 401 -13.54 -27.49 -23.26
C ALA A 401 -13.38 -28.99 -22.97
N GLY A 402 -12.35 -29.33 -22.20
CA GLY A 402 -12.30 -30.56 -21.41
C GLY A 402 -12.76 -30.25 -19.98
N LYS A 403 -11.86 -30.45 -19.01
CA LYS A 403 -12.00 -29.98 -17.63
C LYS A 403 -11.99 -28.46 -17.53
N TYR A 404 -11.19 -27.78 -18.34
CA TYR A 404 -11.05 -26.32 -18.38
C TYR A 404 -11.41 -25.77 -19.78
N CYS A 405 -11.14 -24.50 -20.07
CA CYS A 405 -11.53 -23.84 -21.32
C CYS A 405 -11.01 -24.54 -22.59
N VAL A 406 -9.79 -25.08 -22.53
CA VAL A 406 -9.17 -25.84 -23.64
C VAL A 406 -8.51 -27.09 -23.06
N GLY A 407 -9.11 -28.25 -23.28
CA GLY A 407 -8.63 -29.52 -22.72
C GLY A 407 -8.67 -29.56 -21.19
N ASP A 408 -7.68 -30.26 -20.59
CA ASP A 408 -7.68 -30.62 -19.16
C ASP A 408 -6.62 -29.89 -18.32
N THR A 409 -5.92 -28.92 -18.90
CA THR A 409 -4.93 -28.07 -18.21
C THR A 409 -5.42 -26.63 -18.12
N VAL A 410 -5.16 -25.95 -17.00
CA VAL A 410 -5.48 -24.52 -16.84
C VAL A 410 -4.66 -23.70 -17.83
N THR A 411 -5.29 -22.72 -18.47
CA THR A 411 -4.69 -21.83 -19.46
C THR A 411 -4.99 -20.37 -19.13
N MET A 412 -4.38 -19.43 -19.87
CA MET A 412 -4.72 -18.01 -19.73
C MET A 412 -6.18 -17.67 -20.07
N ALA A 413 -6.88 -18.52 -20.85
CA ALA A 413 -8.31 -18.33 -21.13
C ALA A 413 -9.15 -18.49 -19.85
N ASP A 414 -8.79 -19.45 -19.00
CA ASP A 414 -9.45 -19.70 -17.71
C ASP A 414 -9.28 -18.52 -16.76
N PHE A 415 -8.07 -17.95 -16.71
CA PHE A 415 -7.79 -16.75 -15.91
C PHE A 415 -8.48 -15.49 -16.44
N CYS A 416 -8.79 -15.43 -17.74
CA CYS A 416 -9.66 -14.39 -18.28
C CYS A 416 -11.13 -14.63 -17.92
N LEU A 417 -11.58 -15.88 -17.95
CA LEU A 417 -12.97 -16.26 -17.72
C LEU A 417 -13.43 -16.02 -16.27
N ILE A 418 -12.70 -16.52 -15.27
CA ILE A 418 -13.13 -16.47 -13.85
C ILE A 418 -13.52 -15.05 -13.39
N PRO A 419 -12.69 -14.01 -13.57
CA PRO A 419 -13.05 -12.66 -13.11
C PRO A 419 -14.21 -12.04 -13.92
N THR A 420 -14.48 -12.57 -15.12
CA THR A 420 -15.63 -12.20 -15.93
C THR A 420 -16.91 -12.81 -15.34
N ILE A 421 -16.85 -14.06 -14.89
CA ILE A 421 -17.95 -14.72 -14.18
C ILE A 421 -18.28 -13.97 -12.88
N ASP A 422 -17.26 -13.62 -12.07
CA ASP A 422 -17.45 -12.80 -10.87
C ASP A 422 -18.20 -11.49 -11.16
N SER A 423 -17.86 -10.86 -12.28
CA SER A 423 -18.52 -9.63 -12.74
C SER A 423 -19.96 -9.89 -13.20
N ALA A 424 -20.21 -10.98 -13.92
CA ALA A 424 -21.53 -11.40 -14.36
C ALA A 424 -22.47 -11.67 -13.18
N VAL A 425 -22.00 -12.42 -12.18
CA VAL A 425 -22.73 -12.66 -10.93
C VAL A 425 -23.02 -11.35 -10.21
N ARG A 426 -22.02 -10.47 -10.07
CA ARG A 426 -22.18 -9.16 -9.42
C ARG A 426 -23.29 -8.31 -10.06
N PHE A 427 -23.44 -8.37 -11.38
CA PHE A 427 -24.43 -7.59 -12.13
C PHE A 427 -25.70 -8.37 -12.48
N GLY A 428 -25.90 -9.55 -11.88
CA GLY A 428 -27.16 -10.30 -11.98
C GLY A 428 -27.42 -10.91 -13.36
N VAL A 429 -26.37 -11.36 -14.05
CA VAL A 429 -26.52 -12.22 -15.23
C VAL A 429 -27.00 -13.60 -14.77
N ASP A 430 -27.96 -14.19 -15.49
CA ASP A 430 -28.40 -15.56 -15.23
C ASP A 430 -27.32 -16.55 -15.73
N MET A 431 -26.54 -17.06 -14.79
CA MET A 431 -25.47 -18.01 -15.10
C MET A 431 -25.99 -19.41 -15.48
N GLY A 432 -27.28 -19.69 -15.27
CA GLY A 432 -27.92 -20.93 -15.70
C GLY A 432 -28.00 -21.09 -17.22
N GLU A 433 -27.86 -19.99 -17.98
CA GLU A 433 -27.81 -20.00 -19.44
C GLU A 433 -26.53 -20.65 -20.01
N PHE A 434 -25.45 -20.80 -19.20
CA PHE A 434 -24.11 -21.16 -19.69
C PHE A 434 -23.62 -22.48 -19.10
N GLU A 435 -24.06 -23.61 -19.66
CA GLU A 435 -23.76 -24.94 -19.13
C GLU A 435 -22.25 -25.25 -19.10
N THR A 436 -21.52 -24.98 -20.17
CA THR A 436 -20.09 -25.26 -20.27
C THR A 436 -19.30 -24.36 -19.32
N ILE A 437 -19.57 -23.06 -19.34
CA ILE A 437 -18.96 -22.10 -18.41
C ILE A 437 -19.24 -22.49 -16.96
N GLY A 438 -20.47 -22.90 -16.62
CA GLY A 438 -20.82 -23.33 -15.26
C GLY A 438 -20.10 -24.61 -14.81
N ARG A 439 -19.76 -25.52 -15.73
CA ARG A 439 -18.89 -26.68 -15.44
C ARG A 439 -17.44 -26.24 -15.20
N ILE A 440 -16.89 -25.41 -16.09
CA ILE A 440 -15.52 -24.90 -15.99
C ILE A 440 -15.34 -24.08 -14.71
N TRP A 441 -16.32 -23.23 -14.37
CA TRP A 441 -16.30 -22.41 -13.17
C TRP A 441 -16.10 -23.26 -11.91
N ARG A 442 -16.94 -24.27 -11.70
CA ARG A 442 -16.81 -25.20 -10.56
C ARG A 442 -15.46 -25.90 -10.53
N ALA A 443 -14.91 -26.28 -11.70
CA ALA A 443 -13.59 -26.89 -11.76
C ALA A 443 -12.46 -25.92 -11.40
N LEU A 444 -12.60 -24.63 -11.73
CA LEU A 444 -11.62 -23.59 -11.44
C LEU A 444 -11.65 -23.12 -9.97
N GLU A 445 -12.78 -23.24 -9.28
CA GLU A 445 -12.87 -22.93 -7.84
C GLU A 445 -11.96 -23.81 -6.98
N GLU A 446 -11.64 -25.01 -7.45
CA GLU A 446 -10.71 -25.96 -6.81
C GLU A 446 -9.22 -25.67 -7.11
N VAL A 447 -8.92 -24.71 -7.98
CA VAL A 447 -7.53 -24.39 -8.37
C VAL A 447 -6.93 -23.41 -7.36
N GLU A 448 -5.87 -23.82 -6.67
CA GLU A 448 -5.19 -23.01 -5.64
C GLU A 448 -4.80 -21.60 -6.13
N ALA A 449 -4.28 -21.51 -7.37
CA ALA A 449 -3.93 -20.23 -7.97
C ALA A 449 -5.13 -19.29 -8.14
N VAL A 450 -6.32 -19.83 -8.41
CA VAL A 450 -7.58 -19.08 -8.52
C VAL A 450 -8.02 -18.61 -7.12
N GLN A 451 -7.93 -19.47 -6.11
CA GLN A 451 -8.27 -19.11 -4.73
C GLN A 451 -7.36 -17.99 -4.18
N LYS A 452 -6.05 -18.09 -4.41
CA LYS A 452 -5.06 -17.10 -3.98
C LYS A 452 -5.13 -15.79 -4.77
N GLY A 453 -5.37 -15.86 -6.09
CA GLY A 453 -5.45 -14.70 -6.97
C GLY A 453 -6.83 -14.01 -7.03
N GLY A 454 -7.85 -14.66 -6.46
CA GLY A 454 -9.25 -14.24 -6.46
C GLY A 454 -9.49 -12.96 -5.68
N TRP A 455 -10.58 -12.25 -5.99
CA TRP A 455 -10.80 -10.89 -5.49
C TRP A 455 -11.11 -10.78 -3.98
N ARG A 456 -11.44 -11.88 -3.30
CA ARG A 456 -11.81 -11.88 -1.87
C ARG A 456 -10.64 -12.07 -0.90
N THR A 457 -9.46 -12.44 -1.41
CA THR A 457 -8.29 -12.85 -0.60
C THR A 457 -7.14 -11.85 -0.69
N GLN A 458 -7.36 -10.69 -1.30
CA GLN A 458 -6.32 -9.68 -1.54
C GLN A 458 -6.14 -8.78 -0.31
N GLY A 459 -4.93 -8.25 -0.12
CA GLY A 459 -4.63 -7.38 1.02
C GLY A 459 -5.45 -6.10 1.05
N ASP A 460 -5.90 -5.59 -0.10
CA ASP A 460 -6.80 -4.44 -0.23
C ASP A 460 -8.29 -4.81 -0.32
N THR A 461 -8.66 -6.07 -0.10
CA THR A 461 -10.08 -6.49 -0.02
C THR A 461 -10.68 -5.90 1.27
N PRO A 462 -11.75 -5.09 1.18
CA PRO A 462 -12.52 -4.63 2.35
C PRO A 462 -13.05 -5.81 3.17
N GLU A 463 -13.12 -5.65 4.49
CA GLU A 463 -13.47 -6.72 5.43
C GLU A 463 -14.84 -7.34 5.12
N GLU A 464 -15.81 -6.52 4.73
CA GLU A 464 -17.17 -6.98 4.38
C GLU A 464 -17.23 -7.90 3.15
N PHE A 465 -16.15 -7.97 2.38
CA PHE A 465 -16.03 -8.83 1.20
C PHE A 465 -15.09 -10.02 1.40
N ARG A 466 -14.38 -10.09 2.54
CA ARG A 466 -13.51 -11.23 2.85
C ARG A 466 -14.35 -12.46 3.19
N CYS A 467 -13.86 -13.62 2.76
CA CYS A 467 -14.45 -14.92 3.05
C CYS A 467 -13.99 -15.46 4.39
#